data_AF-X1H1Q7-F1
#
_entry.id   AF-X1H1Q7-F1
#
_cell.length_a   1.000
_cell.length_b   1.000
_cell.length_c   1.000
_cell.angle_alpha   90.00
_cell.angle_beta   90.00
_cell.angle_gamma   90.00
#
_symmetry.space_group_name_H-M   'P 1'
#
loop_
_entity.id
_entity.type
_entity.pdbx_description
1 polymer ?
#
loop_
_entity_poly.entity_id
_entity_poly.type
_entity_poly.pdbx_seq_one_letter_code
_entity_poly.pdbx_strand_id
1 'polypeptide(L)' 'MARRSKNYQEAVKLLDRTKAYPPQEAIILAKKMAHAQFDETVELHLRMG' A
#
# COMPACT_ATOMS: atom_id res chain seq x y z
N MET A 1 -21.44 -1.15 -4.51
CA MET A 1 -20.01 -1.35 -4.21
C MET A 1 -19.22 -0.19 -4.79
N ALA A 2 -18.75 0.73 -3.94
CA ALA A 2 -18.07 1.94 -4.40
C ALA A 2 -16.83 1.57 -5.22
N ARG A 3 -16.80 1.97 -6.51
CA ARG A 3 -15.64 1.80 -7.37
C ARG A 3 -14.47 2.54 -6.74
N ARG A 4 -13.46 1.80 -6.27
CA ARG A 4 -12.22 2.40 -5.79
C ARG A 4 -11.62 3.26 -6.90
N SER A 5 -11.11 4.43 -6.53
CA SER A 5 -10.55 5.44 -7.43
C SER A 5 -9.44 4.86 -8.31
N LYS A 6 -9.23 5.44 -9.50
CA LYS A 6 -8.23 4.96 -10.47
C LYS A 6 -6.83 4.85 -9.81
N ASN A 7 -6.46 5.81 -8.98
CA ASN A 7 -5.19 5.82 -8.24
C ASN A 7 -5.04 4.58 -7.33
N TYR A 8 -6.11 4.12 -6.69
CA TYR A 8 -6.08 2.90 -5.88
C TYR A 8 -5.86 1.65 -6.76
N GLN A 9 -6.49 1.60 -7.93
CA GLN A 9 -6.35 0.45 -8.84
C GLN A 9 -4.93 0.34 -9.39
N GLU A 10 -4.29 1.47 -9.70
CA GLU A 10 -2.90 1.52 -10.14
C GLU A 10 -1.94 1.10 -9.02
N ALA A 11 -2.15 1.61 -7.80
CA ALA A 11 -1.37 1.23 -6.63
C ALA A 11 -1.46 -0.27 -6.32
N VAL A 12 -2.65 -0.88 -6.42
CA VAL A 12 -2.83 -2.32 -6.18
C VAL A 12 -2.09 -3.19 -7.21
N LYS A 13 -1.96 -2.75 -8.47
CA LYS A 13 -1.21 -3.52 -9.48
C LYS A 13 0.29 -3.59 -9.16
N LEU A 14 0.83 -2.56 -8.49
CA LEU A 14 2.23 -2.51 -8.08
C LEU A 14 2.52 -3.42 -6.87
N LEU A 15 1.49 -3.79 -6.12
CA LEU A 15 1.59 -4.61 -4.92
C LEU A 15 1.38 -6.10 -5.25
N ASP A 16 2.42 -6.91 -5.08
CA ASP A 16 2.27 -8.36 -5.17
C ASP A 16 1.83 -8.94 -3.81
N ARG A 17 0.59 -9.42 -3.73
CA ARG A 17 0.04 -9.97 -2.48
C ARG A 17 0.63 -11.33 -2.09
N THR A 18 1.36 -11.99 -2.98
CA THR A 18 1.95 -13.31 -2.74
C THR A 18 3.38 -13.21 -2.21
N LYS A 19 4.03 -12.05 -2.36
CA LYS A 19 5.39 -11.82 -1.92
C LYS A 19 5.42 -11.23 -0.50
N ALA A 20 6.22 -11.84 0.37
CA ALA A 20 6.60 -11.22 1.64
C ALA A 20 7.74 -10.22 1.38
N TYR A 21 7.41 -8.93 1.45
CA TYR A 21 8.40 -7.86 1.31
C TYR A 21 9.16 -7.64 2.63
N PRO A 22 10.49 -7.50 2.60
CA PRO A 22 11.22 -7.03 3.77
C PRO A 22 10.79 -5.60 4.13
N PRO A 23 10.89 -5.19 5.42
CA PRO A 23 10.31 -3.94 5.91
C PRO A 23 10.79 -2.69 5.14
N GLN A 24 12.06 -2.64 4.74
CA GLN A 24 12.58 -1.53 3.92
C GLN A 24 11.95 -1.47 2.53
N GLU A 25 11.82 -2.60 1.84
CA GLU A 25 11.19 -2.67 0.51
C GLU A 25 9.70 -2.32 0.61
N ALA A 26 9.02 -2.77 1.67
CA ALA A 26 7.62 -2.47 1.93
C ALA A 26 7.36 -0.97 2.14
N ILE A 27 8.22 -0.26 2.89
CA ILE A 27 8.08 1.19 3.12
C ILE A 27 8.28 1.97 1.82
N ILE A 28 9.28 1.60 1.01
CA ILE A 28 9.54 2.25 -0.28
C ILE A 28 8.35 2.05 -1.22
N LEU A 29 7.80 0.83 -1.25
CA LEU A 29 6.62 0.51 -2.07
C LEU A 29 5.38 1.29 -1.59
N ALA A 30 5.14 1.34 -0.27
CA ALA A 30 4.05 2.12 0.32
C ALA A 30 4.14 3.60 -0.05
N LYS A 31 5.34 4.19 -0.01
CA LYS A 31 5.57 5.59 -0.42
C LYS A 31 5.35 5.82 -1.92
N LYS A 32 5.59 4.83 -2.78
CA LYS A 32 5.28 4.94 -4.22
C LYS A 32 3.78 4.81 -4.51
N MET A 33 3.06 4.10 -3.66
CA MET A 33 1.61 3.90 -3.74
C MET A 33 0.81 5.05 -3.09
N ALA A 34 1.49 5.89 -2.29
CA ALA A 34 0.97 7.13 -1.73
C ALA A 34 0.72 8.13 -2.87
N HIS A 35 -0.55 8.30 -3.24
CA HIS A 35 -0.99 9.19 -4.31
C HIS A 35 -1.74 10.40 -3.77
N ALA A 36 -1.87 10.54 -2.46
CA ALA A 36 -2.51 11.70 -1.88
C ALA A 36 -1.55 12.89 -1.85
N GLN A 37 -2.12 14.10 -1.91
CA GLN A 37 -1.34 15.35 -1.86
C GLN A 37 -1.09 15.83 -0.42
N PHE A 38 -1.30 14.97 0.58
CA PHE A 38 -1.13 15.27 2.01
C PHE A 38 -0.24 14.21 2.67
N ASP A 39 0.19 14.46 3.90
CA ASP A 39 0.96 13.51 4.70
C ASP A 39 0.12 12.28 5.05
N GLU A 40 0.30 11.19 4.29
CA GLU A 40 -0.40 9.93 4.50
C GLU A 40 0.14 9.16 5.71
N THR A 41 -0.76 8.57 6.49
CA THR A 41 -0.41 7.74 7.65
C THR A 41 -0.13 6.30 7.20
N VAL A 42 1.01 5.74 7.61
CA VAL A 42 1.35 4.32 7.39
C VAL A 42 0.92 3.50 8.61
N GLU A 43 0.00 2.56 8.42
CA GLU A 43 -0.47 1.64 9.47
C GLU A 43 0.11 0.24 9.29
N LEU A 44 0.47 -0.41 10.41
CA LEU A 44 0.97 -1.78 10.45
C LEU A 44 -0.07 -2.68 11.14
N HIS A 45 -0.68 -3.59 10.37
CA HIS A 45 -1.57 -4.60 10.91
C HIS A 45 -0.81 -5.86 11.29
N LEU A 46 -0.63 -6.09 12.59
CA LEU A 46 -0.08 -7.33 13.12
C LEU A 46 -1.22 -8.19 13.65
N ARG A 47 -1.43 -9.37 13.05
CA ARG A 47 -2.36 -10.37 13.59
C ARG A 47 -1.64 -11.12 14.71
N MET A 48 -1.79 -10.62 15.93
CA MET A 48 -1.42 -11.36 17.13
C MET A 48 -2.53 -12.39 17.39
N GLY A 49 -2.16 -13.67 17.43
CA GLY A 49 -3.07 -14.81 17.52
C GLY A 49 -3.88 -14.83 18.82
#